data_AF-A0A5D2J1I1-F1
#
_entry.id   AF-A0A5D2J1I1-F1
#
_cell.length_a   1.000
_cell.length_b   1.000
_cell.length_c   1.000
_cell.angle_alpha   90.00
_cell.angle_beta   90.00
_cell.angle_gamma   90.00
#
_symmetry.space_group_name_H-M   'P 1'
#
loop_
_entity.id
_entity.type
_entity.pdbx_description
1 polymer ?
#
loop_
_entity_poly.entity_id
_entity_poly.type
_entity_poly.pdbx_seq_one_letter_code
_entity_poly.pdbx_strand_id
1 'polypeptide(L)' 'MCERRKMGMKIRLSRFGCENKLFYRVMAANSRSPRDGKHLEVLGYYNPLSDGGKRMGLNFERVKSNTEIDRGKEKVTD' A
#
# COMPACT_ATOMS: atom_id res chain seq x y z
N MET A 1 9.19 10.76 28.23
CA MET A 1 7.83 10.66 27.68
C MET A 1 7.87 9.72 26.49
N CYS A 2 7.13 8.61 26.56
CA CYS A 2 7.10 7.60 25.49
C CYS A 2 6.01 7.99 24.49
N GLU A 3 6.43 8.52 23.35
CA GLU A 3 5.53 8.89 22.27
C GLU A 3 4.99 7.61 21.64
N ARG A 4 3.68 7.37 21.78
CA ARG A 4 2.98 6.20 21.23
C ARG A 4 3.18 6.20 19.71
N ARG A 5 4.18 5.47 19.22
CA ARG A 5 4.38 5.23 17.79
C ARG A 5 3.13 4.56 17.23
N LYS A 6 2.25 5.36 16.60
CA LYS A 6 1.11 4.87 15.82
C LYS A 6 1.65 3.87 14.81
N MET A 7 1.18 2.63 14.93
CA MET A 7 1.36 1.59 13.94
C MET A 7 0.47 1.92 12.74
N GLY A 8 1.01 2.73 11.82
CA GLY A 8 0.30 3.13 10.60
C GLY A 8 0.25 2.02 9.56
N MET A 9 -0.85 1.96 8.83
CA MET A 9 -0.93 1.20 7.58
C MET A 9 -0.17 1.96 6.49
N LYS A 10 0.50 1.24 5.60
CA LYS A 10 1.24 1.84 4.50
C LYS A 10 0.82 1.19 3.20
N ILE A 11 0.65 2.01 2.18
CA ILE A 11 0.54 1.54 0.81
C ILE A 11 1.96 1.30 0.31
N ARG A 12 2.21 0.10 -0.20
CA ARG A 12 3.53 -0.30 -0.68
C ARG A 12 3.42 -1.09 -1.98
N LEU A 13 4.52 -1.12 -2.72
CA LEU A 13 4.65 -1.92 -3.93
C LEU A 13 5.36 -3.22 -3.58
N SER A 14 4.76 -4.34 -3.95
CA SER A 14 5.40 -5.65 -3.85
C SER A 14 5.87 -6.08 -5.23
N ARG A 15 7.12 -6.54 -5.29
CA ARG A 15 7.77 -6.89 -6.55
C ARG A 15 7.42 -8.33 -6.88
N PHE A 16 6.84 -8.51 -8.05
CA PHE A 16 6.50 -9.78 -8.64
C PHE A 16 7.12 -9.87 -10.04
N GLY A 17 7.23 -11.08 -10.56
CA GLY A 17 7.75 -11.35 -11.90
C GLY A 17 9.15 -11.94 -11.91
N CYS A 18 9.58 -12.24 -13.12
CA CYS A 18 10.89 -12.83 -13.40
C CYS A 18 11.95 -11.74 -13.55
N GLU A 19 13.21 -12.15 -13.56
CA GLU A 19 14.31 -11.29 -13.98
C GLU A 19 13.99 -10.68 -15.36
N ASN A 20 14.17 -9.37 -15.49
CA ASN A 20 13.83 -8.56 -16.68
C ASN A 20 12.32 -8.41 -17.01
N LYS A 21 11.41 -8.93 -16.18
CA LYS A 21 9.96 -8.69 -16.29
C LYS A 21 9.43 -8.13 -14.97
N LEU A 22 9.65 -6.83 -14.75
CA LEU A 22 9.23 -6.17 -13.53
C LEU A 22 7.71 -6.00 -13.51
N PHE A 23 7.05 -6.61 -12.52
CA PHE A 23 5.63 -6.42 -12.23
C PHE A 23 5.45 -5.99 -10.78
N TYR A 24 4.63 -4.99 -10.53
CA TYR A 24 4.40 -4.50 -9.17
C TYR A 24 2.93 -4.62 -8.82
N ARG A 25 2.65 -5.08 -7.59
CA ARG A 25 1.31 -5.04 -7.01
C ARG A 25 1.26 -3.94 -5.96
N VAL A 26 0.21 -3.13 -6.01
CA VAL A 26 -0.04 -2.09 -5.01
C VAL A 26 -0.81 -2.75 -3.88
N MET A 27 -0.23 -2.79 -2.68
CA MET A 27 -0.80 -3.47 -1.52
C MET A 27 -0.87 -2.54 -0.32
N ALA A 28 -1.96 -2.64 0.44
CA ALA A 28 -2.08 -2.02 1.76
C ALA A 28 -1.61 -3.03 2.81
N ALA A 29 -0.60 -2.66 3.59
CA ALA A 29 -0.06 -3.54 4.63
C ALA A 29 0.41 -2.75 5.84
N ASN A 30 0.50 -3.42 6.99
CA ASN A 30 1.02 -2.80 8.20
C ASN A 30 2.55 -2.60 8.07
N SER A 31 3.08 -1.51 8.62
CA SER A 31 4.50 -1.15 8.56
C SER A 31 5.48 -2.28 8.94
N ARG A 32 5.10 -3.16 9.87
CA ARG A 32 5.95 -4.27 10.37
C ARG A 32 5.92 -5.53 9.50
N SER A 33 5.02 -5.59 8.53
CA SER A 33 4.88 -6.79 7.70
C SER A 33 6.02 -6.88 6.68
N PRO A 34 6.55 -8.08 6.36
CA PRO A 34 7.56 -8.25 5.32
C PRO A 34 7.00 -7.91 3.93
N ARG A 35 7.85 -7.46 3.00
CA ARG A 35 7.46 -6.88 1.70
C ARG A 35 6.47 -7.74 0.90
N ASP A 36 6.75 -9.03 0.82
CA ASP A 36 5.98 -9.98 0.00
C ASP A 36 5.13 -10.94 0.86
N GLY A 37 4.93 -10.61 2.15
CA GLY A 37 4.15 -11.44 3.07
C GLY A 37 2.71 -10.95 3.28
N LYS A 38 2.22 -11.08 4.51
CA LYS A 38 0.83 -10.78 4.87
C LYS A 38 0.49 -9.32 4.61
N HIS A 39 -0.40 -9.10 3.67
CA HIS A 39 -1.03 -7.83 3.34
C HIS A 39 -2.49 -7.87 3.78
N LEU A 40 -3.09 -6.70 3.99
CA LEU A 40 -4.51 -6.59 4.29
C LEU A 40 -5.32 -6.70 3.00
N GLU A 41 -4.90 -5.97 1.96
CA GLU A 41 -5.63 -5.89 0.71
C GLU A 41 -4.72 -5.51 -0.48
N VAL A 42 -5.10 -5.97 -1.67
CA VAL A 42 -4.50 -5.56 -2.95
C VAL A 42 -5.33 -4.43 -3.57
N LEU A 43 -4.70 -3.27 -3.74
CA LEU A 43 -5.33 -2.05 -4.26
C LEU A 43 -5.24 -1.96 -5.79
N GLY A 44 -4.30 -2.69 -6.38
CA GLY A 44 -4.06 -2.61 -7.82
C GLY A 44 -2.75 -3.21 -8.28
N TYR A 45 -2.40 -2.88 -9.52
CA TYR A 45 -1.16 -3.30 -10.17
C TYR A 45 -0.50 -2.14 -10.90
N TYR A 46 0.82 -2.26 -11.05
CA TYR A 46 1.67 -1.35 -11.80
C TYR A 46 2.65 -2.17 -12.64
N ASN A 47 2.62 -1.95 -13.95
CA ASN A 47 3.49 -2.59 -14.93
C ASN A 47 4.22 -1.52 -15.74
N PRO A 48 5.51 -1.25 -15.46
CA PRO A 48 6.27 -0.22 -16.18
C PRO A 48 6.58 -0.58 -17.63
N LEU A 49 6.61 -1.88 -17.97
CA LEU A 49 7.01 -2.43 -19.28
C LEU A 49 5.87 -2.49 -20.31
N SER A 50 4.69 -1.92 -20.02
CA SER A 50 3.57 -1.94 -20.96
C SER A 50 3.67 -0.74 -21.91
N ASP A 51 4.10 -0.98 -23.15
CA ASP A 51 4.26 0.04 -24.20
C ASP A 51 2.97 0.35 -24.99
N GLY A 52 1.86 -0.34 -24.71
CA GLY A 52 0.57 -0.12 -25.41
C GLY A 52 -0.68 -0.38 -24.57
N GLY A 53 -0.55 -0.69 -23.29
CA GLY A 53 -1.66 -1.04 -22.39
C GLY A 53 -1.76 -0.14 -21.16
N LYS A 54 -2.75 -0.41 -20.30
CA LYS A 54 -2.89 0.29 -19.01
C LYS A 54 -1.70 -0.06 -18.10
N ARG A 55 -0.76 0.89 -17.97
CA ARG A 55 0.45 0.79 -17.13
C ARG A 55 0.13 0.64 -15.65
N MET A 56 -1.01 1.15 -15.21
CA MET A 56 -1.43 1.10 -13.81
C MET A 56 -2.94 0.90 -13.73
N GLY A 57 -3.38 -0.01 -12.88
CA GLY A 57 -4.78 -0.18 -12.50
C GLY A 57 -4.89 -0.03 -10.99
N LEU A 58 -5.44 1.08 -10.52
CA LEU A 58 -5.70 1.34 -9.11
C LEU A 58 -7.20 1.41 -8.86
N ASN A 59 -7.65 0.76 -7.79
CA ASN A 59 -9.00 0.95 -7.29
C ASN A 59 -9.01 2.08 -6.24
N PHE A 60 -9.37 3.29 -6.68
CA PHE A 60 -9.31 4.51 -5.88
C PHE A 60 -10.26 4.51 -4.67
N GLU A 61 -11.36 3.75 -4.72
CA GLU A 61 -12.31 3.66 -3.59
C GLU A 61 -11.65 3.02 -2.36
N ARG A 62 -10.84 1.98 -2.58
CA ARG A 62 -10.13 1.22 -1.54
C ARG A 62 -8.89 1.94 -1.01
N VAL A 63 -8.37 2.90 -1.77
CA VAL A 63 -7.23 3.73 -1.34
C VAL A 63 -7.68 4.74 -0.29
N LYS A 64 -8.87 5.34 -0.46
CA LYS A 64 -9.40 6.37 0.45
C LYS A 64 -9.62 5.82 1.86
N SER A 65 -10.33 4.71 1.99
CA SER A 65 -10.59 4.04 3.27
C SER A 65 -9.30 3.72 4.02
N ASN A 66 -8.29 3.18 3.33
CA ASN A 66 -7.03 2.81 3.94
C ASN A 66 -6.18 4.00 4.38
N THR A 67 -6.26 5.14 3.68
CA THR A 67 -5.58 6.38 4.11
C THR A 67 -6.32 7.12 5.23
N GLU A 68 -7.63 6.94 5.36
CA GLU A 68 -8.42 7.49 6.47
C GLU A 68 -8.16 6.78 7.80
N ILE A 69 -7.78 5.49 7.76
CA ILE A 69 -7.37 4.73 8.95
C ILE A 69 -6.16 5.39 9.65
N ASP A 70 -5.29 6.09 8.90
CA ASP A 70 -4.18 6.84 9.47
C ASP A 70 -4.56 8.28 9.88
N ARG A 71 -5.58 8.89 9.25
CA ARG A 71 -6.01 10.29 9.48
C ARG A 71 -6.94 10.50 10.67
N GLY A 72 -7.53 9.47 11.28
CA GLY A 72 -8.31 9.60 12.51
C GLY A 72 -7.93 8.51 13.50
N LYS A 73 -7.45 8.78 14.72
CA LYS A 73 -7.98 9.72 15.69
C LYS A 73 -6.84 10.53 16.31
N GLU A 74 -6.87 11.83 16.11
CA GLU A 74 -6.26 12.80 17.00
C GLU A 74 -7.42 13.64 17.52
N LYS A 75 -8.15 13.10 18.50
CA LYS A 75 -8.84 13.96 19.44
C LYS A 75 -7.91 14.03 20.64
N VAL A 76 -7.01 15.00 20.58
CA VAL A 76 -6.46 15.61 21.79
C VAL A 76 -7.65 16.33 22.41
N THR A 77 -8.22 15.74 23.45
CA THR A 77 -8.99 16.51 24.42
C THR A 77 -7.97 17.02 25.43
N ASP A 78 -7.92 18.33 25.61
CA ASP A 78 -7.20 18.99 26.70
C ASP A 78 -7.52 18.38 28.07
#